data_AF-A0A9P0PME9-F1
#
_entry.id   AF-A0A9P0PME9-F1
#
_cell.length_a   1.000
_cell.length_b   1.000
_cell.length_c   1.000
_cell.angle_alpha   90.00
_cell.angle_beta   90.00
_cell.angle_gamma   90.00
#
_symmetry.space_group_name_H-M   'P 1'
#
loop_
_entity.id
_entity.type
_entity.pdbx_description
1 polymer ?
#
loop_
_entity_poly.entity_id
_entity_poly.type
_entity_poly.pdbx_seq_one_letter_code
_entity_poly.pdbx_strand_id
1 'polypeptide(L)'
;MFGLVRFRIFQKPIPANVNTTDKIIRASCALYNWLRLTSPSCYFPKDCVDVEDIDSPTIVEGTWRRELIATLPSITDHTTSNSPRIARNLRDKFAEYFSGAGSVGWQDRMIS
;
A
#
# COMPACT_ATOMS: atom_id res chain seq x y z
N MET A 1 0.65 -3.49 -2.20
CA MET A 1 2.09 -3.42 -2.51
C MET A 1 2.87 -2.96 -1.27
N PHE A 2 2.67 -3.61 -0.11
CA PHE A 2 3.23 -3.11 1.17
C PHE A 2 4.29 -4.03 1.78
N GLY A 3 4.47 -5.23 1.23
CA GLY A 3 5.47 -6.17 1.73
C GLY A 3 6.87 -6.01 1.18
N LEU A 4 6.99 -5.52 -0.06
CA LEU A 4 8.28 -5.41 -0.75
C LEU A 4 9.20 -4.37 -0.09
N VAL A 5 8.65 -3.36 0.58
CA VAL A 5 9.40 -2.31 1.31
C VAL A 5 10.22 -2.85 2.49
N ARG A 6 9.95 -4.07 2.97
CA ARG A 6 10.76 -4.72 4.01
C ARG A 6 12.10 -5.27 3.48
N PHE A 7 12.24 -5.45 2.17
CA PHE A 7 13.53 -5.88 1.63
C PHE A 7 14.49 -4.69 1.61
N ARG A 8 15.50 -4.74 2.48
CA ARG A 8 16.57 -3.73 2.58
C ARG A 8 17.27 -3.47 1.25
N ILE A 9 17.24 -4.41 0.32
CA ILE A 9 17.80 -4.25 -1.02
C ILE A 9 17.18 -3.05 -1.76
N PHE A 10 15.91 -2.75 -1.52
CA PHE A 10 15.20 -1.61 -2.14
C PHE A 10 15.37 -0.28 -1.37
N GLN A 11 16.03 -0.29 -0.21
CA GLN A 11 16.28 0.94 0.56
C GLN A 11 17.46 1.74 0.01
N LYS A 12 18.26 1.16 -0.90
CA LYS A 12 19.37 1.83 -1.56
C LYS A 12 19.20 1.78 -3.07
N PRO A 13 19.65 2.81 -3.81
CA PRO A 13 19.71 2.75 -5.26
C PRO A 13 20.55 1.55 -5.71
N ILE A 14 20.00 0.72 -6.59
CA ILE A 14 20.69 -0.44 -7.15
C ILE A 14 21.11 -0.10 -8.58
N PRO A 15 22.41 0.00 -8.89
CA PRO A 15 22.87 0.12 -10.27
C PRO A 15 22.71 -1.25 -10.97
N ALA A 16 21.54 -1.48 -11.55
CA ALA A 16 21.20 -2.72 -12.26
C ALA A 16 20.63 -2.44 -13.65
N ASN A 17 20.93 -3.32 -14.60
CA ASN A 17 20.31 -3.29 -15.93
C ASN A 17 18.84 -3.73 -15.85
N VAL A 18 18.03 -3.36 -16.84
CA VAL A 18 16.57 -3.64 -16.86
C VAL A 18 16.22 -5.13 -16.68
N ASN A 19 16.95 -6.04 -17.34
CA ASN A 19 16.76 -7.49 -17.21
C ASN A 19 17.11 -7.99 -15.79
N THR A 20 18.16 -7.44 -15.18
CA THR A 20 18.51 -7.76 -13.79
C THR A 20 17.47 -7.22 -12.82
N THR A 21 16.95 -6.02 -13.06
CA THR A 21 15.87 -5.42 -12.27
C THR A 21 14.60 -6.26 -12.32
N ASP A 22 14.19 -6.75 -13.49
CA ASP A 22 13.02 -7.64 -13.63
C ASP A 22 13.19 -8.93 -12.82
N LYS A 23 14.39 -9.55 -12.86
CA LYS A 23 14.71 -10.71 -12.03
C LYS A 23 14.65 -10.41 -10.53
N ILE A 24 15.19 -9.28 -10.08
CA ILE A 24 15.15 -8.86 -8.68
C ILE A 24 13.69 -8.71 -8.22
N ILE A 25 12.87 -8.00 -9.00
CA ILE A 25 11.45 -7.78 -8.69
C ILE A 25 10.72 -9.12 -8.59
N ARG A 26 10.88 -10.01 -9.59
CA ARG A 26 10.22 -11.33 -9.59
C ARG A 26 10.64 -12.19 -8.41
N ALA A 27 11.94 -12.24 -8.10
CA ALA A 27 12.46 -12.99 -6.96
C ALA A 27 11.92 -12.44 -5.63
N SER A 28 11.88 -11.12 -5.46
CA SER A 28 11.29 -10.49 -4.28
C SER A 28 9.80 -10.76 -4.14
N CYS A 29 9.03 -10.74 -5.23
CA CYS A 29 7.61 -11.10 -5.22
C CYS A 29 7.39 -12.57 -4.84
N ALA A 30 8.17 -13.49 -5.42
CA ALA A 30 8.08 -14.91 -5.09
C ALA A 30 8.43 -15.17 -3.61
N LEU A 31 9.51 -14.55 -3.12
CA LEU A 31 9.93 -14.67 -1.72
C LEU A 31 8.91 -14.05 -0.77
N TYR A 32 8.35 -12.89 -1.10
CA TYR A 32 7.28 -12.25 -0.34
C TYR A 32 6.06 -13.18 -0.21
N ASN A 33 5.61 -13.76 -1.32
CA ASN A 33 4.48 -14.67 -1.32
C ASN A 33 4.75 -15.91 -0.46
N TRP A 34 5.95 -16.48 -0.56
CA TRP A 34 6.36 -17.61 0.25
C TRP A 34 6.40 -17.27 1.74
N LEU A 35 7.04 -16.16 2.13
CA LEU A 35 7.09 -15.71 3.54
C LEU A 35 5.71 -15.46 4.13
N ARG A 36 4.77 -14.95 3.32
CA ARG A 36 3.38 -14.74 3.73
C ARG A 36 2.64 -16.05 4.00
N LEU A 37 2.98 -17.13 3.30
CA LEU A 37 2.40 -18.47 3.51
C LEU A 37 3.06 -19.20 4.68
N THR A 38 4.39 -19.15 4.78
CA THR A 38 5.16 -19.96 5.73
C THR A 38 5.31 -19.30 7.10
N SER A 39 5.27 -17.98 7.19
CA SER A 39 5.47 -17.25 8.44
C SER A 39 4.58 -16.00 8.54
N PRO A 40 3.24 -16.17 8.45
CA PRO A 40 2.30 -15.05 8.42
C PRO A 40 2.39 -14.17 9.67
N SER A 41 2.54 -14.76 10.87
CA SER A 41 2.63 -14.02 12.13
C SER A 41 3.92 -13.21 12.30
N CYS A 42 5.02 -13.68 11.73
CA CYS A 42 6.33 -13.02 11.84
C CYS A 42 6.52 -11.95 10.75
N TYR A 43 6.12 -12.27 9.53
CA TYR A 43 6.39 -11.43 8.37
C TYR A 43 5.24 -10.48 8.02
N PHE A 44 4.02 -10.76 8.46
CA PHE A 44 2.86 -9.90 8.26
C PHE A 44 1.99 -9.87 9.53
N PRO A 45 2.52 -9.33 10.64
CA PRO A 45 1.75 -9.19 11.87
C PRO A 45 0.49 -8.37 11.61
N LYS A 46 -0.56 -8.60 12.41
CA LYS A 46 -1.87 -7.95 12.24
C LYS A 46 -1.77 -6.42 12.24
N ASP A 47 -0.81 -5.89 12.97
CA ASP A 47 -0.57 -4.44 13.11
C ASP A 47 0.33 -3.88 12.01
N CYS A 48 0.65 -4.66 10.96
CA CYS A 48 1.51 -4.21 9.86
C CYS A 48 0.82 -3.24 8.91
N VAL A 49 -0.50 -3.34 8.77
CA VAL A 49 -1.32 -2.53 7.85
C VAL A 49 -2.37 -1.78 8.64
N ASP A 50 -2.98 -0.81 7.99
CA ASP A 50 -4.10 -0.08 8.58
C ASP A 50 -5.26 -1.03 8.76
N VAL A 51 -5.83 -1.01 9.95
CA VAL A 51 -7.02 -1.78 10.29
C VAL A 51 -8.11 -0.80 10.63
N GLU A 52 -9.22 -0.91 9.91
CA GLU A 52 -10.45 -0.23 10.25
C GLU A 52 -11.05 -0.93 11.47
N ASP A 53 -11.17 -0.22 12.59
CA ASP A 53 -12.02 -0.65 13.67
C ASP A 53 -13.47 -0.31 13.29
N ILE A 54 -14.36 -1.30 13.35
CA ILE A 54 -15.79 -1.14 13.00
C ILE A 54 -16.58 -0.73 14.24
N ASP A 55 -16.09 -1.11 15.43
CA ASP A 55 -16.73 -0.83 16.71
C ASP A 55 -16.37 0.57 17.22
N SER A 56 -15.11 0.97 17.06
CA SER A 56 -14.68 2.37 17.16
C SER A 56 -14.47 2.91 15.75
N PRO A 57 -15.11 4.00 15.31
CA PRO A 57 -14.98 4.53 13.95
C PRO A 57 -13.62 5.23 13.73
N THR A 58 -12.55 4.49 13.97
CA THR A 58 -11.17 4.97 13.93
C THR A 58 -10.33 4.04 13.07
N ILE A 59 -9.35 4.64 12.40
CA ILE A 59 -8.35 3.89 11.65
C ILE A 59 -7.20 3.61 12.61
N VAL A 60 -6.94 2.33 12.88
CA VAL A 60 -5.74 1.91 13.61
C VAL A 60 -4.58 1.93 12.61
N GLU A 61 -3.66 2.88 12.79
CA GLU A 61 -2.50 3.01 11.92
C GLU A 61 -1.59 1.78 12.00
N GLY A 62 -1.30 1.19 10.84
CA GLY A 62 -0.33 0.13 10.74
C GLY A 62 1.11 0.61 11.00
N THR A 63 1.93 -0.28 11.55
CA THR A 63 3.34 -0.06 11.88
C THR A 63 4.21 0.25 10.65
N TRP A 64 3.74 -0.02 9.43
CA TRP A 64 4.45 0.28 8.18
C TRP A 64 4.86 1.76 8.05
N ARG A 65 4.07 2.71 8.56
CA ARG A 65 4.44 4.15 8.54
C ARG A 65 5.67 4.42 9.40
N ARG A 66 5.75 3.80 10.58
CA ARG A 66 6.89 3.96 11.50
C ARG A 66 8.16 3.33 10.93
N GLU A 67 8.04 2.22 10.19
CA GLU A 67 9.17 1.58 9.51
C GLU A 67 9.70 2.43 8.32
N LEU A 68 8.83 3.16 7.61
CA LEU A 68 9.18 3.90 6.39
C LEU A 68 9.82 5.27 6.67
N ILE A 69 9.34 5.99 7.69
CA ILE A 69 9.76 7.37 8.02
C ILE A 69 11.27 7.45 8.34
N ALA A 70 11.88 6.36 8.79
CA ALA A 70 13.30 6.35 9.15
C ALA A 70 14.28 6.34 7.95
N THR A 71 13.82 6.07 6.72
CA THR A 71 14.74 5.79 5.60
C THR A 71 14.43 6.50 4.28
N LEU A 72 13.20 6.97 4.07
CA LEU A 72 12.81 7.61 2.81
C LEU A 72 12.62 9.11 3.00
N PRO A 73 13.29 9.97 2.20
CA PRO A 73 13.05 11.40 2.23
C PRO A 73 11.59 11.69 1.85
N SER A 74 11.00 12.69 2.52
CA SER A 74 9.68 13.19 2.16
C SER A 74 9.67 13.59 0.68
N ILE A 75 8.82 12.92 -0.10
CA ILE A 75 8.62 13.28 -1.49
C ILE A 75 7.83 14.59 -1.47
N THR A 76 8.46 15.66 -1.93
CA THR A 76 7.78 16.94 -2.15
C THR A 76 6.72 16.74 -3.23
N ASP A 77 5.52 17.28 -3.02
CA ASP A 77 4.40 17.15 -3.97
C ASP A 77 4.82 17.63 -5.36
N HIS A 78 5.13 16.68 -6.25
CA HIS A 78 5.24 16.94 -7.66
C HIS A 78 3.81 17.04 -8.20
N THR A 79 3.32 18.27 -8.36
CA THR A 79 1.95 18.61 -8.80
C THR A 79 1.61 18.19 -10.23
N THR A 80 2.49 17.48 -10.93
CA THR A 80 2.27 17.04 -12.32
C THR A 80 1.46 15.74 -12.37
N SER A 81 0.17 15.83 -12.02
CA SER A 81 -0.81 14.76 -12.16
C SER A 81 -1.19 14.56 -13.64
N ASN A 82 -0.33 13.91 -14.42
CA ASN A 82 -0.65 13.47 -15.78
C ASN A 82 -1.38 12.11 -15.77
N SER A 83 -2.37 11.97 -14.89
CA SER A 83 -3.26 10.81 -14.89
C SER A 83 -4.03 10.75 -16.22
N PRO A 84 -3.97 9.62 -16.97
CA PRO A 84 -4.74 9.44 -18.19
C PRO A 84 -6.22 9.73 -17.93
N ARG A 85 -6.88 10.42 -18.87
CA ARG A 85 -8.30 10.83 -18.71
C ARG A 85 -9.22 9.65 -18.38
N ILE A 86 -8.89 8.46 -18.88
CA ILE A 86 -9.58 7.19 -18.61
C ILE A 86 -9.45 6.79 -17.14
N ALA A 87 -8.26 6.89 -16.55
CA ALA A 87 -8.02 6.53 -15.16
C ALA A 87 -8.74 7.48 -14.18
N ARG A 88 -8.84 8.77 -14.54
CA ARG A 88 -9.67 9.74 -13.81
C ARG A 88 -11.15 9.37 -13.88
N ASN A 89 -11.68 9.19 -15.08
CA ASN A 89 -13.10 8.84 -15.26
C ASN A 89 -13.48 7.54 -14.52
N LEU A 90 -12.57 6.55 -14.51
CA LEU A 90 -12.78 5.31 -13.76
C LEU A 90 -12.80 5.53 -12.24
N ARG A 91 -11.90 6.38 -11.71
CA ARG A 91 -11.93 6.78 -10.30
C ARG A 91 -13.24 7.47 -9.94
N ASP A 92 -13.67 8.43 -10.75
CA ASP A 92 -14.90 9.19 -10.49
C ASP A 92 -16.12 8.27 -10.46
N LYS A 93 -16.21 7.34 -11.41
CA LYS A 93 -17.29 6.33 -11.44
C LYS A 93 -17.30 5.43 -10.21
N PHE A 94 -16.13 4.96 -9.78
CA PHE A 94 -16.06 4.15 -8.56
C PHE A 94 -16.41 4.96 -7.32
N ALA A 95 -15.93 6.20 -7.22
CA ALA A 95 -16.27 7.08 -6.11
C ALA A 95 -17.79 7.30 -6.02
N GLU A 96 -18.45 7.64 -7.14
CA GLU A 96 -19.90 7.82 -7.18
C GLU A 96 -20.66 6.55 -6.76
N TYR A 97 -20.23 5.38 -7.24
CA TYR A 97 -20.87 4.12 -6.88
C TYR A 97 -20.71 3.81 -5.39
N PHE A 98 -19.50 3.88 -4.84
CA PHE A 98 -19.22 3.53 -3.44
C PHE A 98 -19.70 4.59 -2.44
N SER A 99 -19.94 5.83 -2.87
CA SER A 99 -20.59 6.86 -2.05
C SER A 99 -22.11 6.88 -2.19
N GLY A 100 -22.67 6.20 -3.19
CA GLY A 100 -24.10 6.15 -3.48
C GLY A 100 -24.68 4.75 -3.34
N ALA A 101 -25.00 4.12 -4.47
CA ALA A 101 -25.73 2.85 -4.51
C ALA A 101 -24.98 1.66 -3.88
N GLY A 102 -23.64 1.71 -3.85
CA GLY A 102 -22.78 0.72 -3.21
C GLY A 102 -22.29 1.14 -1.83
N SER A 103 -22.82 2.22 -1.25
CA SER A 103 -22.48 2.67 0.09
C SER A 103 -22.93 1.64 1.13
N VAL A 104 -22.12 1.49 2.18
CA VAL A 104 -22.36 0.57 3.28
C VAL A 104 -22.54 1.36 4.57
N GLY A 105 -23.55 1.03 5.37
CA GLY A 105 -23.95 1.85 6.53
C GLY A 105 -22.93 1.98 7.68
N TRP A 106 -21.75 1.37 7.57
CA TRP A 106 -20.64 1.66 8.47
C TRP A 106 -19.77 2.83 7.98
N GLN A 107 -19.79 3.18 6.68
CA GLN A 107 -19.05 4.33 6.14
C GLN A 107 -19.53 5.65 6.72
N ASP A 108 -20.84 5.83 6.91
CA ASP A 108 -21.41 7.04 7.52
C ASP A 108 -20.91 7.27 8.94
N ARG A 109 -20.55 6.20 9.65
CA ARG A 109 -20.01 6.27 11.02
C ARG A 109 -18.57 6.78 11.06
N MET A 110 -17.84 6.75 9.95
CA MET A 110 -16.47 7.26 9.85
C MET A 110 -16.38 8.73 9.38
N ILE A 111 -17.52 9.36 9.04
CA ILE A 111 -17.58 10.73 8.50
C ILE A 111 -18.00 11.75 9.60
N SER A 112 -18.28 11.31 10.83
CA SER A 112 -18.76 12.16 11.94
C SER A 112 -17.67 13.00 12.61
#